data_AF-A0A957PWZ7-F1
#
_entry.id   AF-A0A957PWZ7-F1
#
_cell.length_a   1.000
_cell.length_b   1.000
_cell.length_c   1.000
_cell.angle_alpha   90.00
_cell.angle_beta   90.00
_cell.angle_gamma   90.00
#
_symmetry.space_group_name_H-M   'P 1'
#
loop_
_entity.id
_entity.type
_entity.pdbx_description
1 polymer ?
#
loop_
_entity_poly.entity_id
_entity_poly.type
_entity_poly.pdbx_seq_one_letter_code
_entity_poly.pdbx_strand_id
1 'polypeptide(L)'
;MTKSQSAPFPSTLDGETQARDETAERTLANLIKLNNDSVGAYQMAADLLHDKEQVALCREFAEQHNRFSNELAQLQSKRGGFVPEIETMAGLVQEAWMNMHTW
;
A
#
# COMPACT_ATOMS: atom_id res chain seq x y z
N MET A 1 -9.70 -13.94 -57.86
CA MET A 1 -10.44 -14.20 -56.59
C MET A 1 -9.85 -15.50 -56.06
N THR A 2 -9.18 -15.58 -54.92
CA THR A 2 -9.52 -15.10 -53.56
C THR A 2 -8.23 -14.85 -52.77
N LYS A 3 -8.15 -13.71 -52.07
CA LYS A 3 -7.10 -13.43 -51.07
C LYS A 3 -7.50 -14.17 -49.78
N SER A 4 -6.71 -15.14 -49.33
CA SER A 4 -6.79 -15.63 -47.95
C SER A 4 -6.16 -14.58 -47.04
N GLN A 5 -7.00 -13.77 -46.39
CA GLN A 5 -6.61 -12.99 -45.22
C GLN A 5 -6.56 -13.95 -44.03
N SER A 6 -5.36 -14.29 -43.58
CA SER A 6 -5.14 -14.89 -42.27
C SER A 6 -5.49 -13.83 -41.22
N ALA A 7 -6.58 -14.03 -40.49
CA ALA A 7 -6.90 -13.18 -39.33
C ALA A 7 -5.79 -13.33 -38.27
N PRO A 8 -5.41 -12.25 -37.56
CA PRO A 8 -4.46 -12.36 -36.46
C PRO A 8 -5.12 -13.16 -35.33
N PHE A 9 -4.47 -14.23 -34.88
CA PHE A 9 -4.88 -14.93 -33.67
C PHE A 9 -4.79 -13.97 -32.48
N PRO A 10 -5.81 -13.88 -31.60
CA PRO A 10 -5.67 -13.18 -30.34
C PRO A 10 -4.60 -13.91 -29.50
N SER A 11 -3.53 -13.18 -29.15
CA SER A 11 -2.45 -13.70 -28.30
C SER A 11 -3.01 -13.95 -26.89
N THR A 12 -3.22 -15.22 -26.55
CA THR A 12 -3.69 -15.67 -25.23
C THR A 12 -2.73 -15.27 -24.09
N LEU A 13 -1.46 -14.99 -24.43
CA LEU A 13 -0.41 -14.62 -23.48
C LEU A 13 -0.61 -13.22 -22.88
N ASP A 14 -1.25 -12.31 -23.61
CA ASP A 14 -1.44 -10.93 -23.18
C ASP A 14 -2.53 -10.85 -22.08
N GLY A 15 -3.58 -11.67 -22.19
CA GLY A 15 -4.66 -11.73 -21.22
C GLY A 15 -4.28 -12.37 -19.88
N GLU A 16 -3.46 -13.42 -19.89
CA GLU A 16 -2.96 -14.05 -18.66
C GLU A 16 -1.96 -13.14 -17.92
N THR A 17 -1.14 -12.41 -18.65
CA THR A 17 -0.18 -11.45 -18.07
C THR A 17 -0.94 -10.27 -17.44
N GLN A 18 -1.91 -9.70 -18.15
CA GLN A 18 -2.74 -8.61 -17.64
C GLN A 18 -3.51 -9.00 -16.37
N ALA A 19 -4.12 -10.18 -16.33
CA ALA A 19 -4.84 -10.66 -15.15
C ALA A 19 -3.93 -10.89 -13.92
N ARG A 20 -2.67 -11.28 -14.15
CA ARG A 20 -1.66 -11.42 -13.08
C ARG A 20 -1.22 -10.06 -12.56
N ASP A 21 -1.05 -9.08 -13.43
CA ASP A 21 -0.67 -7.71 -13.05
C ASP A 21 -1.80 -7.04 -12.25
N GLU A 22 -3.06 -7.14 -12.67
CA GLU A 22 -4.22 -6.66 -11.90
C GLU A 22 -4.33 -7.33 -10.52
N THR A 23 -4.02 -8.63 -10.44
CA THR A 23 -4.01 -9.36 -9.17
C THR A 23 -2.87 -8.91 -8.26
N ALA A 24 -1.69 -8.64 -8.82
CA ALA A 24 -0.56 -8.11 -8.09
C ALA A 24 -0.85 -6.69 -7.56
N GLU A 25 -1.42 -5.81 -8.38
CA GLU A 25 -1.81 -4.45 -7.98
C GLU A 25 -2.83 -4.45 -6.85
N ARG A 26 -3.87 -5.28 -6.94
CA ARG A 26 -4.86 -5.41 -5.87
C ARG A 26 -4.24 -5.95 -4.58
N THR A 27 -3.29 -6.87 -4.69
CA THR A 27 -2.58 -7.42 -3.53
C THR A 27 -1.73 -6.35 -2.85
N LEU A 28 -1.00 -5.54 -3.63
CA LEU A 28 -0.21 -4.43 -3.11
C LEU A 28 -1.08 -3.37 -2.43
N ALA A 29 -2.21 -3.00 -3.05
CA ALA A 29 -3.16 -2.06 -2.47
C ALA A 29 -3.71 -2.56 -1.12
N ASN A 30 -4.03 -3.86 -1.04
CA ASN A 30 -4.50 -4.48 0.21
C ASN A 30 -3.41 -4.49 1.29
N LEU A 31 -2.14 -4.73 0.92
CA LEU A 31 -1.02 -4.68 1.86
C LEU A 31 -0.75 -3.27 2.37
N ILE A 32 -0.87 -2.25 1.52
CA ILE A 32 -0.76 -0.85 1.93
C ILE A 32 -1.85 -0.53 2.96
N LYS A 33 -3.10 -0.90 2.67
CA LYS A 33 -4.22 -0.70 3.58
C LYS A 33 -3.99 -1.40 4.93
N LEU A 34 -3.60 -2.68 4.91
CA LEU A 34 -3.34 -3.44 6.13
C LEU A 34 -2.26 -2.78 6.99
N ASN A 35 -1.16 -2.33 6.38
CA ASN A 35 -0.10 -1.63 7.11
C ASN A 35 -0.61 -0.34 7.75
N ASN A 36 -1.39 0.46 7.01
CA ASN A 36 -1.97 1.71 7.54
C ASN A 36 -2.94 1.44 8.71
N ASP A 37 -3.78 0.41 8.61
CA ASP A 37 -4.67 -0.01 9.69
C ASP A 37 -3.86 -0.48 10.92
N SER A 38 -2.76 -1.21 10.70
CA SER A 38 -1.84 -1.62 11.78
C SER A 38 -1.19 -0.44 12.49
N VAL A 39 -0.79 0.61 11.77
CA VAL A 39 -0.26 1.85 12.38
C VAL A 39 -1.26 2.41 13.40
N GLY A 40 -2.52 2.58 13.00
CA GLY A 40 -3.56 3.10 13.88
C GLY A 40 -3.82 2.20 15.11
N ALA A 41 -3.84 0.88 14.91
CA ALA A 41 -4.02 -0.07 16.01
C ALA A 41 -2.87 -0.03 17.02
N TYR A 42 -1.62 0.05 16.56
CA TYR A 42 -0.46 0.14 17.45
C TYR A 42 -0.36 1.48 18.17
N GLN A 43 -0.72 2.59 17.52
CA GLN A 43 -0.81 3.91 18.17
C GLN A 43 -1.86 3.89 19.28
N MET A 44 -3.07 3.37 18.98
CA MET A 44 -4.12 3.23 19.98
C MET A 44 -3.69 2.33 21.15
N ALA A 45 -3.01 1.22 20.87
CA ALA A 45 -2.45 0.36 21.93
C ALA A 45 -1.44 1.13 22.80
N ALA A 46 -0.54 1.90 22.19
CA ALA A 46 0.44 2.71 22.92
C ALA A 46 -0.22 3.77 23.83
N ASP A 47 -1.37 4.31 23.45
CA ASP A 47 -2.11 5.28 24.26
C ASP A 47 -2.87 4.64 25.43
N LEU A 48 -3.24 3.35 25.31
CA LEU A 48 -3.99 2.61 26.33
C LEU A 48 -3.09 1.86 27.32
N LEU A 49 -1.85 1.58 26.96
CA LEU A 49 -0.92 0.82 27.78
C LEU A 49 -0.22 1.71 28.82
N HIS A 50 0.09 1.12 29.98
CA HIS A 50 0.77 1.80 31.09
C HIS A 50 2.24 1.39 31.23
N ASP A 51 2.62 0.24 30.67
CA ASP A 51 3.99 -0.25 30.70
C ASP A 51 4.85 0.46 29.64
N LYS A 52 5.94 1.08 30.08
CA LYS A 52 6.78 1.91 29.21
C LYS A 52 7.45 1.12 28.09
N GLU A 53 7.81 -0.13 28.34
CA GLU A 53 8.46 -0.97 27.34
C GLU A 53 7.46 -1.39 26.27
N GLN A 54 6.24 -1.77 26.67
CA GLN A 54 5.16 -2.10 25.74
C GLN A 54 4.74 -0.89 24.90
N VAL A 55 4.65 0.30 25.50
CA VAL A 55 4.37 1.54 24.76
C VAL A 55 5.46 1.82 23.72
N ALA A 56 6.74 1.68 24.09
CA ALA A 56 7.85 1.87 23.17
C ALA A 56 7.80 0.86 22.01
N LEU A 57 7.50 -0.41 22.30
CA LEU A 57 7.40 -1.45 21.30
C LEU A 57 6.23 -1.21 20.32
N CYS A 58 5.07 -0.81 20.83
CA CYS A 58 3.93 -0.45 19.97
C CYS A 58 4.27 0.73 19.05
N ARG A 59 4.98 1.76 19.54
CA ARG A 59 5.43 2.88 18.69
C ARG A 59 6.42 2.41 17.63
N GLU A 60 7.36 1.55 17.98
CA GLU A 60 8.30 0.98 17.02
C GLU A 60 7.59 0.21 15.90
N PHE A 61 6.60 -0.62 16.25
CA PHE A 61 5.81 -1.36 15.26
C PHE A 61 4.98 -0.43 14.37
N ALA A 62 4.38 0.62 14.94
CA ALA A 62 3.70 1.65 14.14
C ALA A 62 4.64 2.30 13.12
N GLU A 63 5.87 2.62 13.51
CA GLU A 63 6.87 3.17 12.59
C GLU A 63 7.30 2.16 11.51
N GLN A 64 7.48 0.88 11.86
CA GLN A 64 7.82 -0.17 10.90
C GLN A 64 6.71 -0.34 9.84
N HIS A 65 5.46 -0.43 10.28
CA HIS A 65 4.31 -0.54 9.36
C HIS A 65 4.17 0.69 8.46
N ASN A 66 4.45 1.90 8.97
CA ASN A 66 4.48 3.10 8.15
C ASN A 66 5.59 3.07 7.09
N ARG A 67 6.78 2.55 7.41
CA ARG A 67 7.84 2.37 6.40
C ARG A 67 7.40 1.38 5.32
N PHE A 68 6.81 0.25 5.69
CA PHE A 68 6.33 -0.74 4.73
C PHE A 68 5.23 -0.20 3.81
N SER A 69 4.25 0.55 4.33
CA SER A 69 3.22 1.16 3.49
C SER A 69 3.80 2.14 2.47
N ASN A 70 4.77 2.97 2.88
CA ASN A 70 5.47 3.91 2.00
C ASN A 70 6.28 3.20 0.90
N GLU A 71 7.03 2.15 1.23
CA GLU A 71 7.79 1.37 0.25
C GLU A 71 6.87 0.65 -0.76
N LEU A 72 5.77 0.08 -0.29
CA LEU A 72 4.76 -0.57 -1.14
C LEU A 72 4.05 0.44 -2.04
N ALA A 73 3.72 1.64 -1.55
CA ALA A 73 3.14 2.70 -2.36
C ALA A 73 4.09 3.15 -3.48
N GLN A 74 5.39 3.27 -3.19
CA GLN A 74 6.39 3.54 -4.23
C GLN A 74 6.49 2.42 -5.26
N LEU A 75 6.39 1.16 -4.84
CA LEU A 75 6.39 0.00 -5.75
C LEU A 75 5.14 0.01 -6.65
N GLN A 76 3.98 0.33 -6.09
CA GLN A 76 2.71 0.41 -6.82
C GLN A 76 2.70 1.56 -7.84
N SER A 77 3.18 2.74 -7.45
CA SER A 77 3.36 3.89 -8.35
C SER A 77 4.29 3.57 -9.53
N LYS A 78 5.39 2.84 -9.30
CA LYS A 78 6.32 2.41 -10.36
C LYS A 78 5.69 1.45 -11.37
N ARG A 79 4.63 0.73 -10.99
CA ARG A 79 3.89 -0.19 -11.85
C ARG A 79 2.72 0.49 -12.60
N GLY A 80 2.43 1.76 -12.32
CA GLY A 80 1.26 2.46 -12.86
C GLY A 80 -0.05 2.11 -12.17
N GLY A 81 0.01 1.37 -11.05
CA GLY A 81 -1.17 0.96 -10.29
C GLY A 81 -1.71 2.05 -9.38
N PHE A 82 -3.00 1.98 -9.06
CA PHE A 82 -3.67 2.90 -8.14
C PHE A 82 -3.14 2.73 -6.70
N VAL A 83 -2.60 3.79 -6.11
CA VAL A 83 -2.30 3.85 -4.68
C VAL A 83 -3.59 4.26 -3.96
N PRO A 84 -4.12 3.47 -3.01
CA PRO A 84 -5.29 3.86 -2.25
C PRO A 84 -5.07 5.22 -1.57
N GLU A 85 -5.97 6.17 -1.79
CA GLU A 85 -5.99 7.40 -1.00
C GLU A 85 -6.11 7.02 0.48
N ILE A 86 -5.26 7.64 1.30
CA ILE A 86 -5.17 7.36 2.72
C ILE A 86 -6.38 8.01 3.40
N GLU A 87 -7.56 7.39 3.32
CA GLU A 87 -8.70 7.68 4.22
C GLU A 87 -8.49 7.00 5.59
N THR A 88 -7.27 7.05 6.13
CA THR A 88 -6.97 6.46 7.44
C THR A 88 -6.36 7.53 8.32
N MET A 89 -6.68 7.49 9.62
CA MET A 89 -6.19 8.45 10.63
C MET A 89 -4.66 8.65 10.59
N ALA A 90 -3.91 7.68 10.07
CA ALA A 90 -2.47 7.76 9.82
C ALA A 90 -2.07 8.88 8.85
N GLY A 91 -2.88 9.20 7.83
CA GLY A 91 -2.62 10.31 6.89
C GLY A 91 -2.63 11.67 7.59
N LEU A 92 -3.58 11.87 8.51
CA LEU A 92 -3.66 13.07 9.35
C LEU A 92 -2.50 13.15 10.35
N VAL A 93 -2.05 12.00 10.88
CA VAL A 93 -0.91 11.95 11.82
C VAL A 93 0.42 12.20 11.09
N GLN A 94 0.60 11.70 9.87
CA GLN A 94 1.81 11.95 9.07
C GLN A 94 1.89 13.41 8.61
N GLU A 95 0.78 14.04 8.20
CA GLU A 95 0.73 15.48 7.95
C GLU A 95 1.03 16.29 9.22
N ALA A 96 0.46 15.91 10.37
CA ALA A 96 0.73 16.58 11.64
C ALA A 96 2.20 16.46 12.08
N TRP A 97 2.83 15.31 11.84
CA TRP A 97 4.24 15.07 12.17
C TRP A 97 5.19 15.80 11.21
N MET A 98 4.88 15.83 9.92
CA MET A 98 5.63 16.61 8.92
C MET A 98 5.52 18.11 9.20
N ASN A 99 4.34 18.61 9.57
CA ASN A 99 4.11 20.02 9.88
C ASN A 99 4.75 20.46 11.21
N MET A 100 4.99 19.56 12.17
CA MET A 100 5.71 19.89 13.42
C MET A 100 7.22 20.09 13.22
N HIS A 101 7.80 19.58 12.13
CA HIS A 101 9.22 19.69 11.83
C HIS A 101 9.56 20.78 10.80
N THR A 102 8.55 21.45 10.24
CA THR A 102 8.70 22.62 9.37
C THR A 102 8.24 23.88 10.11
N TRP A 103 9.18 24.49 10.83
CA TRP A 103 9.24 25.86 11.40
C TRP A 103 7.99 26.76 11.32
#